data_AF-A0AA39KGW2-F1
#
_entry.id   AF-A0AA39KGW2-F1
#
_cell.length_a   1.000
_cell.length_b   1.000
_cell.length_c   1.000
_cell.angle_alpha   90.00
_cell.angle_beta   90.00
_cell.angle_gamma   90.00
#
_symmetry.space_group_name_H-M   'P 1'
#
loop_
_entity.id
_entity.type
_entity.pdbx_description
1 polymer ?
#
loop_
_entity_poly.entity_id
_entity_poly.type
_entity_poly.pdbx_seq_one_letter_code
_entity_poly.pdbx_strand_id
1 'polypeptide(L)'
;MKHGSVGAVDEATFQLHMDYIHNPHNLFTACSILATHGFEDIDRRASIYRDITTLVQLRQQDAAWDECRRKLRTLVQSDKGEFFSTQRIRDDDDYKFRPLQTDEIQIEKENIRYAIHVLDDFFDCGAHTMSIQELSELSPTGCIGHFLGRCIGRKREGKPEQEQHV
;
A
#
# COMPACT_ATOMS: atom_id res chain seq x y z
N MET A 1 28.53 -4.46 -31.94
CA MET A 1 27.87 -4.21 -30.65
C MET A 1 27.84 -2.72 -30.39
N LYS A 2 26.65 -2.10 -30.23
CA LYS A 2 26.38 -1.05 -29.23
C LYS A 2 24.95 -0.51 -29.34
N HIS A 3 24.26 -0.65 -28.21
CA HIS A 3 23.09 0.09 -27.70
C HIS A 3 21.78 0.03 -28.49
N GLY A 4 20.95 -0.94 -28.14
CA GLY A 4 19.50 -0.82 -28.30
C GLY A 4 19.04 0.38 -27.47
N SER A 5 18.44 1.35 -28.15
CA SER A 5 17.74 2.46 -27.52
C SER A 5 16.67 1.88 -26.60
N VAL A 6 16.79 2.11 -25.29
CA VAL A 6 15.65 2.01 -24.38
C VAL A 6 14.60 2.94 -24.98
N GLY A 7 13.50 2.38 -25.47
CA GLY A 7 12.45 3.16 -26.12
C GLY A 7 11.93 4.18 -25.14
N ALA A 8 12.20 5.46 -25.40
CA ALA A 8 11.56 6.54 -24.67
C ALA A 8 10.06 6.38 -24.92
N VAL A 9 9.30 6.05 -23.87
CA VAL A 9 7.84 6.11 -23.92
C VAL A 9 7.52 7.58 -24.22
N ASP A 10 6.82 7.82 -25.33
CA ASP A 10 6.43 9.19 -25.66
C ASP A 10 5.42 9.70 -24.61
N GLU A 11 5.41 11.02 -24.41
CA GLU A 11 4.57 11.67 -23.40
C GLU A 11 3.09 11.32 -23.56
N ALA A 12 2.60 11.16 -24.79
CA ALA A 12 1.19 10.83 -25.04
C ALA A 12 0.87 9.40 -24.58
N THR A 13 1.77 8.45 -24.82
CA THR A 13 1.66 7.07 -24.32
C THR A 13 1.70 7.04 -22.78
N PHE A 14 2.55 7.86 -22.15
CA PHE A 14 2.56 7.99 -20.69
C PHE A 14 1.24 8.53 -20.14
N GLN A 15 0.70 9.60 -20.73
CA GLN A 15 -0.60 10.15 -20.31
C GLN A 15 -1.75 9.17 -20.51
N LEU A 16 -1.76 8.41 -21.61
CA LEU A 16 -2.76 7.36 -21.84
C LEU A 16 -2.72 6.28 -20.76
N HIS A 17 -1.51 5.85 -20.35
CA HIS A 17 -1.37 4.90 -19.24
C HIS A 17 -1.81 5.49 -17.91
N MET A 18 -1.52 6.76 -17.67
CA MET A 18 -1.96 7.47 -16.48
C MET A 18 -3.48 7.58 -16.40
N ASP A 19 -4.15 7.94 -17.50
CA ASP A 19 -5.60 8.00 -17.58
C ASP A 19 -6.25 6.62 -17.45
N TYR A 20 -5.61 5.59 -18.02
CA TYR A 20 -6.04 4.21 -17.85
C TYR A 20 -5.98 3.78 -16.39
N ILE A 21 -4.86 4.03 -15.70
CA ILE A 21 -4.69 3.68 -14.28
C ILE A 21 -5.67 4.45 -13.40
N HIS A 22 -5.86 5.75 -13.66
CA HIS A 22 -6.74 6.61 -12.86
C HIS A 22 -8.22 6.49 -13.21
N ASN A 23 -8.59 5.62 -14.15
CA ASN A 23 -9.96 5.14 -14.21
C ASN A 23 -10.33 4.51 -12.84
N PRO A 24 -11.44 4.88 -12.19
CA PRO A 24 -11.75 4.43 -10.84
C PRO A 24 -11.87 2.91 -10.65
N HIS A 25 -12.17 2.16 -11.71
CA HIS A 25 -12.16 0.70 -11.66
C HIS A 25 -10.73 0.16 -11.70
N ASN A 26 -9.89 0.67 -12.60
CA ASN A 26 -8.51 0.23 -12.75
C ASN A 26 -7.66 0.61 -11.55
N LEU A 27 -7.88 1.80 -10.97
CA LEU A 27 -7.18 2.24 -9.77
C LEU A 27 -7.49 1.32 -8.60
N PHE A 28 -8.77 0.98 -8.40
CA PHE A 28 -9.19 0.00 -7.40
C PHE A 28 -8.53 -1.37 -7.61
N THR A 29 -8.51 -1.86 -8.85
CA THR A 29 -7.88 -3.14 -9.20
C THR A 29 -6.37 -3.10 -8.93
N ALA A 30 -5.69 -2.04 -9.35
CA ALA A 30 -4.26 -1.86 -9.11
C ALA A 30 -3.94 -1.81 -7.62
N CYS A 31 -4.66 -1.00 -6.82
CA CYS A 31 -4.48 -0.95 -5.38
C CYS A 31 -4.75 -2.30 -4.71
N SER A 32 -5.76 -3.03 -5.16
CA SER A 32 -6.07 -4.35 -4.61
C SER A 32 -4.94 -5.35 -4.89
N ILE A 33 -4.42 -5.37 -6.13
CA ILE A 33 -3.27 -6.21 -6.51
C ILE A 33 -2.03 -5.84 -5.71
N LEU A 34 -1.69 -4.55 -5.62
CA LEU A 34 -0.52 -4.10 -4.85
C LEU A 34 -0.63 -4.42 -3.36
N ALA A 35 -1.85 -4.44 -2.81
CA ALA A 35 -2.08 -4.82 -1.43
C ALA A 35 -1.98 -6.34 -1.21
N THR A 36 -2.36 -7.17 -2.18
CA THR A 36 -2.38 -8.64 -2.00
C THR A 36 -1.18 -9.36 -2.62
N HIS A 37 -0.37 -8.68 -3.41
CA HIS A 37 0.84 -9.26 -3.99
C HIS A 37 1.87 -9.61 -2.91
N GLY A 38 2.40 -10.84 -2.97
CA GLY A 38 3.47 -11.28 -2.08
C GLY A 38 3.04 -11.47 -0.62
N PHE A 39 1.89 -12.11 -0.36
CA PHE A 39 1.48 -12.43 1.01
C PHE A 39 2.52 -13.26 1.80
N GLU A 40 3.40 -13.97 1.08
CA GLU A 40 4.53 -14.76 1.61
C GLU A 40 5.76 -13.91 1.98
N ASP A 41 5.78 -12.62 1.63
CA ASP A 41 6.89 -11.72 1.90
C ASP A 41 6.92 -11.29 3.38
N ILE A 42 8.09 -11.45 4.01
CA ILE A 42 8.37 -11.00 5.37
C ILE A 42 8.25 -9.48 5.46
N ASP A 43 8.61 -8.76 4.39
CA ASP A 43 8.59 -7.30 4.30
C ASP A 43 7.32 -6.76 3.62
N ARG A 44 6.25 -7.56 3.54
CA ARG A 44 4.98 -7.21 2.85
C ARG A 44 4.46 -5.81 3.17
N ARG A 45 4.50 -5.38 4.44
CA ARG A 45 4.03 -4.04 4.83
C ARG A 45 4.90 -2.92 4.28
N ALA A 46 6.20 -3.12 4.17
CA ALA A 46 7.10 -2.15 3.58
C ALA A 46 6.88 -2.06 2.06
N SER A 47 6.66 -3.18 1.38
CA SER A 47 6.32 -3.19 -0.05
C SER A 47 4.99 -2.48 -0.31
N ILE A 48 3.92 -2.87 0.39
CA ILE A 48 2.60 -2.24 0.24
C ILE A 48 2.70 -0.72 0.44
N TYR A 49 3.40 -0.28 1.49
CA TYR A 49 3.60 1.15 1.74
C TYR A 49 4.28 1.84 0.56
N ARG A 50 5.42 1.30 0.09
CA ARG A 50 6.19 1.87 -1.03
C ARG A 50 5.34 1.92 -2.29
N ASP A 51 4.68 0.81 -2.63
CA ASP A 51 3.99 0.65 -3.90
C ASP A 51 2.73 1.51 -3.96
N ILE A 52 1.95 1.56 -2.87
CA ILE A 52 0.78 2.45 -2.76
C ILE A 52 1.21 3.92 -2.77
N THR A 53 2.23 4.29 -2.01
CA THR A 53 2.71 5.69 -1.98
C THR A 53 3.23 6.13 -3.35
N THR A 54 3.96 5.25 -4.04
CA THR A 54 4.44 5.52 -5.41
C THR A 54 3.27 5.74 -6.37
N LEU A 55 2.23 4.90 -6.30
CA LEU A 55 1.04 5.04 -7.13
C LEU A 55 0.31 6.37 -6.86
N VAL A 56 0.17 6.76 -5.60
CA VAL A 56 -0.44 8.04 -5.19
C VAL A 56 0.36 9.23 -5.73
N GLN A 57 1.69 9.16 -5.68
CA GLN A 57 2.55 10.22 -6.17
C GLN A 57 2.41 10.50 -7.67
N LEU A 58 1.93 9.54 -8.47
CA LEU A 58 1.73 9.74 -9.90
C LEU A 58 0.60 10.75 -10.19
N ARG A 59 -0.46 10.79 -9.38
CA ARG A 59 -1.55 11.78 -9.50
C ARG A 59 -2.31 11.95 -8.18
N GLN A 60 -1.77 12.81 -7.32
CA GLN A 60 -2.27 12.99 -5.95
C GLN A 60 -3.68 13.59 -5.89
N GLN A 61 -4.03 14.50 -6.81
CA GLN A 61 -5.28 15.28 -6.74
C GLN A 61 -6.44 14.65 -7.54
N ASP A 62 -6.34 13.37 -7.90
CA ASP A 62 -7.40 12.71 -8.68
C ASP A 62 -8.57 12.27 -7.79
N ALA A 63 -9.80 12.62 -8.18
CA ALA A 63 -11.02 12.24 -7.47
C ALA A 63 -11.26 10.71 -7.47
N ALA A 64 -10.61 9.97 -8.36
CA ALA A 64 -10.64 8.51 -8.38
C ALA A 64 -10.14 7.89 -7.05
N TRP A 65 -9.31 8.59 -6.29
CA TRP A 65 -8.83 8.12 -4.98
C TRP A 65 -9.94 7.92 -3.96
N ASP A 66 -10.96 8.79 -3.92
CA ASP A 66 -12.07 8.65 -2.99
C ASP A 66 -12.94 7.44 -3.31
N GLU A 67 -13.17 7.19 -4.60
CA GLU A 67 -13.87 5.99 -5.05
C GLU A 67 -13.05 4.72 -4.79
N CYS A 68 -11.74 4.75 -5.04
CA CYS A 68 -10.84 3.65 -4.75
C CYS A 68 -10.88 3.29 -3.25
N ARG A 69 -10.67 4.26 -2.35
CA ARG A 69 -10.72 4.06 -0.89
C ARG A 69 -12.05 3.45 -0.45
N ARG A 70 -13.17 3.96 -0.96
CA ARG A 70 -14.52 3.43 -0.66
C ARG A 70 -14.69 1.98 -1.13
N LYS A 71 -14.23 1.63 -2.33
CA LYS A 71 -14.30 0.26 -2.86
C LYS A 71 -13.42 -0.69 -2.05
N LEU A 72 -12.20 -0.28 -1.67
CA LEU A 72 -11.31 -1.09 -0.81
C LEU A 72 -11.94 -1.36 0.56
N ARG A 73 -12.57 -0.36 1.20
CA ARG A 73 -13.31 -0.56 2.46
C ARG A 73 -14.47 -1.55 2.31
N THR A 74 -15.20 -1.45 1.20
CA THR A 74 -16.30 -2.39 0.88
C THR A 74 -15.76 -3.81 0.69
N LEU A 75 -14.63 -3.95 0.00
CA LEU A 75 -13.98 -5.23 -0.27
C LEU A 75 -13.63 -5.98 1.03
N VAL A 76 -12.98 -5.31 1.99
CA VAL A 76 -12.56 -5.95 3.27
C VAL A 76 -13.72 -6.26 4.22
N GLN A 77 -14.85 -5.55 4.09
CA GLN A 77 -16.07 -5.80 4.86
C GLN A 77 -16.93 -6.91 4.25
N SER A 78 -16.75 -7.20 2.96
CA SER A 78 -17.50 -8.26 2.30
C SER A 78 -16.91 -9.64 2.62
N ASP A 79 -17.70 -10.48 3.30
CA ASP A 79 -17.37 -11.91 3.47
C ASP A 79 -17.82 -12.75 2.27
N LYS A 80 -18.52 -12.13 1.31
CA LYS A 80 -19.11 -12.77 0.13
C LYS A 80 -18.48 -12.31 -1.20
N GLY A 81 -17.37 -11.57 -1.14
CA GLY A 81 -16.75 -10.99 -2.31
C GLY A 81 -16.09 -12.03 -3.21
N GLU A 82 -16.41 -12.00 -4.51
CA GLU A 82 -15.81 -12.86 -5.54
C GLU A 82 -14.29 -12.71 -5.61
N PHE A 83 -13.76 -11.53 -5.27
CA PHE A 83 -12.34 -11.19 -5.31
C PHE A 83 -11.44 -12.22 -4.61
N PHE A 84 -11.64 -12.50 -3.32
CA PHE A 84 -10.79 -13.46 -2.59
C PHE A 84 -11.06 -14.91 -3.02
N SER A 85 -12.31 -15.25 -3.36
CA SER A 85 -12.68 -16.62 -3.73
C SER A 85 -12.18 -17.05 -5.11
N THR A 86 -11.87 -16.09 -5.98
CA THR A 86 -11.36 -16.34 -7.34
C THR A 86 -9.84 -16.27 -7.42
N GLN A 87 -9.19 -15.70 -6.41
CA GLN A 87 -7.74 -15.65 -6.34
C GLN A 87 -7.14 -17.04 -6.20
N ARG A 88 -6.05 -17.24 -6.93
CA ARG A 88 -5.30 -18.50 -6.95
C ARG A 88 -3.83 -18.22 -6.76
N ILE A 89 -3.22 -19.02 -5.90
CA ILE A 89 -1.79 -18.98 -5.62
C ILE A 89 -1.16 -20.28 -6.11
N ARG A 90 0.13 -20.19 -6.44
CA ARG A 90 0.89 -21.37 -6.84
C ARG A 90 1.22 -22.16 -5.58
N ASP A 91 0.86 -23.43 -5.58
CA ASP A 91 1.25 -24.36 -4.55
C ASP A 91 2.71 -24.79 -4.80
N ASP A 92 3.58 -24.55 -3.82
CA ASP A 92 5.01 -24.86 -3.92
C ASP A 92 5.28 -26.37 -4.02
N ASP A 93 4.39 -27.21 -3.46
CA ASP A 93 4.59 -28.65 -3.40
C ASP A 93 4.19 -29.37 -4.69
N ASP A 94 3.13 -28.91 -5.37
CA ASP A 94 2.53 -29.58 -6.54
C ASP A 94 2.60 -28.73 -7.84
N TYR A 95 3.18 -27.52 -7.78
CA TYR A 95 3.24 -26.53 -8.87
C TYR A 95 1.88 -26.20 -9.50
N LYS A 96 0.77 -26.51 -8.82
CA LYS A 96 -0.59 -26.25 -9.28
C LYS A 96 -1.13 -24.97 -8.68
N PHE A 97 -2.09 -24.36 -9.36
CA PHE A 97 -2.81 -23.21 -8.81
C PHE A 97 -3.96 -23.68 -7.94
N ARG A 98 -3.91 -23.36 -6.64
CA ARG A 98 -5.00 -23.62 -5.69
C ARG A 98 -5.69 -22.32 -5.27
N PRO A 99 -6.97 -22.35 -4.89
CA PRO A 99 -7.62 -21.23 -4.23
C PRO A 99 -6.92 -20.86 -2.92
N LEU A 100 -7.11 -19.60 -2.49
CA LEU A 100 -6.69 -19.15 -1.17
C LEU A 100 -7.45 -19.90 -0.07
N GLN A 101 -6.74 -20.23 1.00
CA GLN A 101 -7.30 -20.76 2.25
C GLN A 101 -7.83 -19.61 3.12
N THR A 102 -8.61 -19.96 4.15
CA THR A 102 -9.32 -18.95 4.97
C THR A 102 -8.38 -18.01 5.71
N ASP A 103 -7.26 -18.53 6.21
CA ASP A 103 -6.18 -17.76 6.85
C ASP A 103 -5.44 -16.85 5.86
N GLU A 104 -5.15 -17.34 4.65
CA GLU A 104 -4.55 -16.54 3.57
C GLU A 104 -5.48 -15.38 3.15
N ILE A 105 -6.78 -15.65 3.00
CA ILE A 105 -7.79 -14.61 2.74
C ILE A 105 -7.79 -13.56 3.85
N GLN A 106 -7.64 -13.97 5.11
CA GLN A 106 -7.58 -13.04 6.23
C GLN A 106 -6.32 -12.18 6.17
N ILE A 107 -5.17 -12.74 5.81
CA ILE A 107 -3.92 -11.99 5.59
C ILE A 107 -4.11 -10.95 4.49
N GLU A 108 -4.71 -11.32 3.35
CA GLU A 108 -4.98 -10.37 2.28
C GLU A 108 -5.94 -9.25 2.70
N LYS A 109 -7.00 -9.59 3.45
CA LYS A 109 -7.90 -8.58 4.04
C LYS A 109 -7.13 -7.62 4.95
N GLU A 110 -6.19 -8.12 5.75
CA GLU A 110 -5.33 -7.29 6.61
C GLU A 110 -4.38 -6.40 5.81
N ASN A 111 -3.83 -6.91 4.72
CA ASN A 111 -2.99 -6.12 3.83
C ASN A 111 -3.78 -5.00 3.14
N ILE A 112 -5.00 -5.28 2.69
CA ILE A 112 -5.89 -4.24 2.13
C ILE A 112 -6.27 -3.21 3.19
N ARG A 113 -6.55 -3.62 4.44
CA ARG A 113 -6.76 -2.68 5.56
C ARG A 113 -5.53 -1.79 5.77
N TYR A 114 -4.34 -2.36 5.69
CA TYR A 114 -3.11 -1.59 5.79
C TYR A 114 -2.93 -0.60 4.62
N ALA A 115 -3.21 -1.01 3.39
CA ALA A 115 -3.21 -0.11 2.24
C ALA A 115 -4.20 1.05 2.39
N ILE A 116 -5.41 0.79 2.91
CA ILE A 116 -6.40 1.84 3.23
C ILE A 116 -5.83 2.81 4.27
N HIS A 117 -5.15 2.31 5.31
CA HIS A 117 -4.50 3.17 6.30
C HIS A 117 -3.42 4.06 5.68
N VAL A 118 -2.58 3.53 4.78
CA VAL A 118 -1.58 4.34 4.07
C VAL A 118 -2.24 5.44 3.24
N LEU A 119 -3.35 5.13 2.54
CA LEU A 119 -4.10 6.11 1.76
C LEU A 119 -4.76 7.18 2.65
N ASP A 120 -5.40 6.77 3.74
CA ASP A 120 -6.03 7.70 4.68
C ASP A 120 -4.98 8.60 5.34
N ASP A 121 -3.85 8.05 5.79
CA ASP A 121 -2.76 8.86 6.34
C ASP A 121 -2.23 9.86 5.29
N PHE A 122 -2.10 9.46 4.03
CA PHE A 122 -1.64 10.36 2.97
C PHE A 122 -2.62 11.52 2.72
N PHE A 123 -3.91 11.22 2.51
CA PHE A 123 -4.90 12.23 2.13
C PHE A 123 -5.43 13.04 3.32
N ASP A 124 -5.56 12.43 4.49
CA ASP A 124 -6.17 13.06 5.66
C ASP A 124 -5.11 13.80 6.50
N CYS A 125 -3.82 13.42 6.46
CA CYS A 125 -2.74 14.23 7.03
C CYS A 125 -2.17 15.27 6.05
N GLY A 126 -2.37 15.11 4.74
CA GLY A 126 -1.93 16.04 3.69
C GLY A 126 -2.78 17.31 3.53
N ALA A 127 -3.93 17.40 4.21
CA ALA A 127 -4.78 18.61 4.22
C ALA A 127 -4.11 19.83 4.89
N HIS A 128 -2.94 19.65 5.51
CA HIS A 128 -2.06 20.72 5.94
C HIS A 128 -0.80 20.76 5.08
N THR A 129 -0.92 21.39 3.90
CA THR A 129 0.15 22.02 3.09
C THR A 129 1.44 21.20 2.86
N MET A 130 1.63 20.69 1.65
CA MET A 130 2.97 20.46 1.11
C MET A 130 3.13 21.14 -0.25
N SER A 131 3.97 22.18 -0.28
CA SER A 131 4.51 22.76 -1.51
C SER A 131 5.61 21.84 -2.05
N ILE A 132 5.64 21.67 -3.37
CA ILE A 132 6.51 20.76 -4.13
C ILE A 132 8.01 21.06 -3.94
N GLN A 133 8.38 22.21 -3.38
CA GLN A 133 9.76 22.67 -3.29
C GLN A 133 10.56 22.11 -2.08
N GLU A 134 9.90 21.55 -1.06
CA GLU A 134 10.57 21.07 0.17
C GLU A 134 10.86 19.55 0.16
N LEU A 135 10.36 18.79 -0.82
CA LEU A 135 10.57 17.33 -0.89
C LEU A 135 11.97 16.93 -1.39
N SER A 136 12.80 17.89 -1.83
CA SER A 136 14.16 17.62 -2.31
C SER A 136 15.21 17.59 -1.18
N GLU A 137 14.86 18.06 0.03
CA GLU A 137 15.69 17.97 1.23
C GLU A 137 14.95 17.12 2.27
N LEU A 138 15.27 15.84 2.36
CA LEU A 138 14.61 14.87 3.23
C LEU A 138 14.60 15.31 4.71
N SER A 139 13.43 15.67 5.23
CA SER A 139 12.90 15.15 6.50
C SER A 139 11.41 15.51 6.69
N PRO A 140 10.46 14.61 6.40
CA PRO A 140 9.05 14.80 6.77
C PRO A 140 8.86 14.36 8.22
N THR A 141 9.32 15.17 9.17
CA THR A 141 9.37 14.78 10.60
C THR A 141 8.01 14.79 11.31
N GLY A 142 6.93 15.22 10.63
CA GLY A 142 5.57 15.24 11.19
C GLY A 142 4.82 13.91 11.02
N CYS A 143 4.59 13.50 9.78
CA CYS A 143 3.67 12.39 9.48
C CYS A 143 4.36 11.02 9.51
N ILE A 144 5.61 10.93 9.02
CA ILE A 144 6.38 9.68 9.04
C ILE A 144 6.76 9.30 10.48
N GLY A 145 7.01 10.28 11.36
CA GLY A 145 7.31 10.05 12.78
C GLY A 145 6.15 9.43 13.54
N HIS A 146 4.91 9.89 13.30
CA HIS A 146 3.72 9.30 13.91
C HIS A 146 3.44 7.88 13.39
N PHE A 147 3.70 7.64 12.10
CA PHE A 147 3.51 6.34 11.45
C PHE A 147 4.53 5.28 11.91
N LEU A 148 5.83 5.62 11.95
CA LEU A 148 6.87 4.71 12.45
C LEU A 148 6.69 4.40 13.94
N GLY A 149 6.21 5.35 14.75
CA GLY A 149 5.87 5.11 16.16
C GLY A 149 4.66 4.17 16.38
N ARG A 150 3.79 4.01 15.38
CA ARG A 150 2.61 3.13 15.43
C ARG A 150 2.88 1.73 14.86
N CYS A 151 3.74 1.62 13.84
CA CYS A 151 4.12 0.35 13.21
C CYS A 151 5.28 -0.37 13.92
N ILE A 152 6.17 0.37 14.60
CA ILE A 152 7.25 -0.20 15.42
C ILE A 152 6.75 -0.25 16.86
N GLY A 153 6.27 -1.41 17.29
CA GLY A 153 5.66 -1.62 18.59
C GLY A 153 6.44 -1.00 19.75
N ARG A 154 5.70 -0.41 20.69
CA ARG A 154 6.18 0.04 22.01
C ARG A 154 7.06 -1.06 22.62
N LYS A 155 8.37 -0.84 22.63
CA LYS A 155 9.27 -1.59 23.50
C LYS A 155 8.84 -1.24 24.92
N ARG A 156 8.40 -2.26 25.69
CA ARG A 156 8.02 -2.12 27.11
C ARG A 156 9.09 -1.32 27.84
N GLU A 157 8.72 -0.16 28.39
CA GLU A 157 9.49 0.50 29.42
C GLU A 157 9.59 -0.46 30.61
N GLY A 158 10.81 -0.93 30.88
CA GLY A 158 11.13 -1.63 32.11
C GLY A 158 11.07 -0.66 33.27
N LYS A 159 10.25 -1.01 34.26
CA LYS A 159 10.08 -0.47 35.63
C LYS A 159 11.26 0.36 36.18
N PRO A 160 10.97 1.45 36.93
CA PRO A 160 11.94 2.05 37.84
C PRO A 160 12.10 1.16 39.08
N GLU A 161 13.34 0.76 39.38
CA GLU A 161 13.69 0.23 40.71
C GLU A 161 13.89 1.40 41.66
N GLN A 162 13.00 1.52 42.65
CA GLN A 162 13.25 2.28 43.86
C GLN A 162 13.91 1.37 44.90
N GLU A 163 15.06 1.86 45.37
CA GLU A 163 15.61 1.81 46.73
C GLU A 163 15.93 0.46 47.39
N GLN A 164 17.20 0.32 47.79
CA GLN A 164 17.51 0.06 49.19
C GLN A 164 18.85 0.67 49.64
N HIS A 165 18.73 1.43 50.72
CA HIS A 165 19.75 2.02 51.59
C HIS A 165 20.82 1.03 52.06
N VAL A 166 22.04 1.55 52.29
CA VAL A 166 22.85 1.28 53.50
C VAL A 166 23.44 2.61 53.96
#